data_AF-A0A8T9Q347-F1
#
_entry.id   AF-A0A8T9Q347-F1
#
_cell.length_a   1.000
_cell.length_b   1.000
_cell.length_c   1.000
_cell.angle_alpha   90.00
_cell.angle_beta   90.00
_cell.angle_gamma   90.00
#
_symmetry.space_group_name_H-M   'P 1'
#
loop_
_entity.id
_entity.type
_entity.pdbx_description
1 polymer ?
#
loop_
_entity_poly.entity_id
_entity_poly.type
_entity_poly.pdbx_seq_one_letter_code
_entity_poly.pdbx_strand_id
1 'polypeptide(L)'
;MKATDFQVLHSVTEYTRYYGLPDPAHPLLTLINLAEITAQTLPAPIVAQLYTVALKRGLKGTVYYGRQTYDFHGGLLTFLAPARSYRPMRASTFRK
;
A
#
# COMPACT_ATOMS: atom_id res chain seq x y z
N MET A 1 3.59 -8.72 25.52
CA MET A 1 3.41 -7.94 24.27
C MET A 1 2.36 -8.68 23.45
N LYS A 2 1.18 -8.10 23.18
CA LYS A 2 0.16 -8.78 22.36
C LYS A 2 0.66 -8.85 20.92
N ALA A 3 0.58 -10.02 20.28
CA ALA A 3 0.84 -10.17 18.87
C ALA A 3 -0.16 -9.29 18.10
N THR A 4 0.33 -8.42 17.23
CA THR A 4 -0.53 -7.64 16.33
C THR A 4 -1.07 -8.61 15.29
N ASP A 5 -2.34 -8.99 15.39
CA ASP A 5 -2.99 -9.77 14.33
C ASP A 5 -3.09 -8.90 13.07
N PHE A 6 -2.53 -9.42 11.97
CA PHE A 6 -2.65 -8.82 10.66
C PHE A 6 -3.91 -9.36 10.00
N GLN A 7 -4.76 -8.48 9.46
CA GLN A 7 -5.88 -8.92 8.66
C GLN A 7 -5.35 -9.40 7.29
N VAL A 8 -5.65 -10.64 6.93
CA VAL A 8 -5.29 -11.21 5.63
C VAL A 8 -6.44 -10.97 4.66
N LEU A 9 -6.13 -10.40 3.48
CA LEU A 9 -7.10 -10.15 2.41
C LEU A 9 -6.84 -11.12 1.26
N HIS A 10 -7.84 -11.93 0.91
CA HIS A 10 -7.73 -13.01 -0.05
C HIS A 10 -8.26 -12.64 -1.45
N SER A 11 -9.12 -11.63 -1.55
CA SER A 11 -9.79 -11.27 -2.80
C SER A 11 -9.71 -9.78 -3.12
N VAL A 12 -9.89 -9.42 -4.40
CA VAL A 12 -9.97 -8.02 -4.86
C VAL A 12 -11.16 -7.29 -4.24
N THR A 13 -12.24 -8.01 -3.96
CA THR A 13 -13.44 -7.48 -3.29
C THR A 13 -13.15 -7.15 -1.83
N GLU A 14 -12.44 -8.02 -1.10
CA GLU A 14 -11.99 -7.70 0.26
C GLU A 14 -11.05 -6.50 0.27
N TYR A 15 -10.14 -6.40 -0.71
CA TYR A 15 -9.22 -5.27 -0.82
C TYR A 15 -9.96 -3.95 -1.05
N THR A 16 -10.89 -3.90 -2.01
CA THR A 16 -11.66 -2.67 -2.29
C THR A 16 -12.51 -2.25 -1.09
N ARG A 17 -13.23 -3.19 -0.47
CA ARG A 17 -14.02 -2.93 0.76
C ARG A 17 -13.17 -2.44 1.92
N TYR A 18 -11.97 -3.03 2.10
CA TYR A 18 -11.04 -2.61 3.14
C TYR A 18 -10.62 -1.14 3.01
N TYR A 19 -10.42 -0.66 1.78
CA TYR A 19 -10.09 0.74 1.48
C TYR A 19 -11.30 1.65 1.27
N GLY A 20 -12.54 1.15 1.49
CA GLY A 20 -13.76 1.92 1.30
C GLY A 20 -14.03 2.31 -0.17
N LEU A 21 -13.48 1.54 -1.11
CA LEU A 21 -13.63 1.75 -2.54
C LEU A 21 -14.92 1.09 -3.05
N PRO A 22 -15.47 1.54 -4.19
CA PRO A 22 -16.60 0.87 -4.84
C PRO A 22 -16.28 -0.58 -5.17
N ASP A 23 -17.33 -1.40 -5.26
CA ASP A 23 -17.20 -2.80 -5.63
C ASP A 23 -16.47 -2.94 -6.98
N PRO A 24 -15.58 -3.93 -7.12
CA PRO A 24 -14.77 -4.09 -8.32
C PRO A 24 -15.64 -4.54 -9.49
N ALA A 25 -15.38 -3.99 -10.67
CA ALA A 25 -16.08 -4.37 -11.91
C ALA A 25 -15.79 -5.82 -12.34
N HIS A 26 -14.70 -6.42 -11.84
CA HIS A 26 -14.31 -7.80 -12.17
C HIS A 26 -13.83 -8.56 -10.92
N PRO A 27 -14.20 -9.84 -10.74
CA PRO A 27 -13.87 -10.61 -9.53
C PRO A 27 -12.39 -10.98 -9.38
N LEU A 28 -11.57 -10.85 -10.43
CA LEU A 28 -10.13 -11.20 -10.40
C LEU A 28 -9.17 -10.02 -10.51
N LEU A 29 -9.66 -8.84 -10.89
CA LEU A 29 -8.84 -7.66 -11.15
C LEU A 29 -9.62 -6.40 -10.78
N THR A 30 -8.95 -5.46 -10.14
CA THR A 30 -9.48 -4.11 -9.93
C THR A 30 -8.42 -3.08 -10.31
N LEU A 31 -8.87 -1.99 -10.91
CA LEU A 31 -8.04 -0.81 -11.17
C LEU A 31 -8.49 0.29 -10.23
N ILE A 32 -7.54 0.82 -9.45
CA ILE A 32 -7.84 1.80 -8.41
C ILE A 32 -7.08 3.08 -8.74
N ASN A 33 -7.81 4.19 -8.78
CA ASN A 33 -7.20 5.51 -8.82
C ASN A 33 -6.75 5.89 -7.41
N LEU A 34 -5.44 5.86 -7.16
CA LEU A 34 -4.88 6.19 -5.84
C LEU A 34 -5.20 7.63 -5.40
N ALA A 35 -5.51 8.54 -6.32
CA ALA A 35 -5.88 9.92 -6.00
C ALA A 35 -7.25 10.04 -5.32
N GLU A 36 -8.12 9.05 -5.51
CA GLU A 36 -9.47 9.00 -4.92
C GLU A 36 -9.47 8.36 -3.52
N ILE A 37 -8.34 7.78 -3.10
CA ILE A 37 -8.21 7.18 -1.77
C ILE A 37 -8.00 8.30 -0.75
N THR A 38 -9.07 8.65 -0.05
CA THR A 38 -8.99 9.59 1.08
C THR A 38 -8.32 8.90 2.26
N ALA A 39 -7.13 9.39 2.66
CA ALA A 39 -6.36 8.89 3.79
C ALA A 39 -7.01 9.26 5.14
N GLN A 40 -8.24 8.81 5.41
CA GLN A 40 -8.97 9.21 6.62
C GLN A 40 -8.54 8.43 7.87
N THR A 41 -7.85 7.30 7.70
CA THR A 41 -7.23 6.54 8.79
C THR A 41 -6.06 5.74 8.23
N LEU A 42 -4.89 5.79 8.87
CA LEU A 42 -3.81 4.84 8.57
C LEU A 42 -4.38 3.43 8.81
N PRO A 43 -4.62 2.63 7.76
CA PRO A 43 -5.29 1.36 7.95
C PRO A 43 -4.42 0.46 8.83
N ALA A 44 -5.06 -0.43 9.59
CA ALA A 44 -4.35 -1.48 10.29
C ALA A 44 -3.43 -2.23 9.30
N PRO A 45 -2.25 -2.71 9.71
CA PRO A 45 -1.39 -3.42 8.78
C PRO A 45 -2.10 -4.69 8.27
N ILE A 46 -2.13 -4.84 6.94
CA ILE A 46 -2.76 -5.98 6.26
C ILE A 46 -1.72 -6.85 5.57
N VAL A 47 -2.11 -8.10 5.29
CA VAL A 47 -1.41 -8.99 4.36
C VAL A 47 -2.33 -9.20 3.17
N ALA A 48 -1.97 -8.64 2.01
CA ALA A 48 -2.71 -8.89 0.78
C ALA A 48 -2.19 -10.16 0.10
N GLN A 49 -3.05 -11.14 -0.13
CA GLN A 49 -2.78 -12.34 -0.94
C GLN A 49 -3.00 -12.06 -2.44
N LEU A 50 -2.64 -10.86 -2.89
CA LEU A 50 -2.90 -10.37 -4.25
C LEU A 50 -1.60 -9.88 -4.88
N TYR A 51 -1.44 -10.10 -6.18
CA TYR A 51 -0.44 -9.39 -6.96
C TYR A 51 -0.89 -7.94 -7.11
N THR A 52 -0.07 -7.00 -6.62
CA THR A 52 -0.39 -5.57 -6.67
C THR A 52 0.68 -4.83 -7.44
N VAL A 53 0.25 -4.05 -8.42
CA VAL A 53 1.08 -3.10 -9.14
C VAL A 53 0.56 -1.70 -8.84
N ALA A 54 1.40 -0.86 -8.25
CA ALA A 54 1.00 0.49 -7.84
C ALA A 54 1.96 1.52 -8.44
N LEU A 55 1.40 2.51 -9.13
CA LEU A 55 2.14 3.67 -9.63
C LEU A 55 1.81 4.89 -8.79
N LYS A 56 2.74 5.30 -7.94
CA LYS A 56 2.62 6.49 -7.07
C LYS A 56 3.35 7.65 -7.72
N ARG A 57 2.63 8.66 -8.20
CA ARG A 57 3.21 9.88 -8.79
C ARG A 57 3.14 11.03 -7.79
N GLY A 58 4.03 12.02 -7.92
CA GLY A 58 4.01 13.21 -7.08
C GLY A 58 4.38 12.96 -5.62
N LEU A 59 5.18 11.93 -5.34
CA LEU A 59 5.72 11.67 -4.01
C LEU A 59 6.62 12.86 -3.62
N LYS A 60 6.23 13.61 -2.60
CA LYS A 60 7.05 14.68 -2.02
C LYS A 60 7.94 14.07 -0.95
N GLY A 61 9.24 13.93 -1.26
CA GLY A 61 10.25 13.47 -0.32
C GLY A 61 11.17 12.39 -0.89
N THR A 62 12.24 12.11 -0.16
CA THR A 62 13.24 11.11 -0.53
C THR A 62 12.84 9.76 0.06
N VAL A 63 12.71 8.73 -0.78
CA VAL A 63 12.48 7.37 -0.30
C VAL A 63 13.80 6.61 -0.41
N TYR A 64 14.10 5.80 0.61
CA TYR A 64 15.26 4.93 0.60
C TYR A 64 14.92 3.65 -0.17
N TYR A 65 15.73 3.33 -1.17
CA TYR A 65 15.67 2.06 -1.87
C TYR A 65 17.04 1.39 -1.76
N GLY A 66 17.10 0.27 -1.01
CA GLY A 66 18.37 -0.35 -0.65
C GLY A 66 19.21 0.57 0.25
N ARG A 67 20.47 0.80 -0.13
CA ARG A 67 21.43 1.64 0.63
C ARG A 67 21.47 3.10 0.16
N GLN A 68 20.65 3.48 -0.82
CA GLN A 68 20.69 4.80 -1.43
C GLN A 68 19.34 5.52 -1.34
N THR A 69 19.43 6.84 -1.24
CA THR A 69 18.31 7.78 -1.35
C THR A 69 18.04 8.08 -2.82
N TYR A 70 16.79 7.93 -3.25
CA TYR A 70 16.37 8.26 -4.60
C TYR A 70 15.30 9.35 -4.60
N ASP A 71 15.34 10.25 -5.59
CA ASP A 71 14.34 11.29 -5.80
C ASP A 71 13.17 10.74 -6.64
N PHE A 72 12.10 10.33 -5.98
CA PHE A 72 10.94 9.77 -6.68
C PHE A 72 10.03 10.83 -7.32
N HIS A 73 10.61 11.94 -7.80
CA HIS A 73 9.89 13.03 -8.46
C HIS A 73 9.18 12.54 -9.75
N GLY A 74 9.78 11.60 -10.49
CA GLY A 74 9.17 10.97 -11.67
C GLY A 74 8.08 9.93 -11.37
N GLY A 75 7.87 9.61 -10.10
CA GLY A 75 6.96 8.57 -9.63
C GLY A 75 7.64 7.23 -9.34
N LEU A 76 6.96 6.41 -8.54
CA LEU A 76 7.41 5.11 -8.07
C LEU A 76 6.46 4.04 -8.57
N LEU A 77 6.99 3.05 -9.30
CA LEU A 77 6.25 1.83 -9.65
C LEU A 77 6.64 0.71 -8.67
N THR A 78 5.66 0.16 -7.97
CA THR A 78 5.84 -0.88 -6.96
C THR A 78 5.16 -2.17 -7.40
N PHE A 79 5.88 -3.30 -7.28
CA PHE A 79 5.35 -4.64 -7.52
C PHE A 79 5.36 -5.43 -6.21
N LEU A 80 4.19 -5.91 -5.79
CA LEU A 80 4.02 -6.70 -4.58
C LEU A 80 3.50 -8.07 -4.95
N ALA A 81 4.17 -9.10 -4.45
CA ALA A 81 3.69 -10.47 -4.49
C ALA A 81 2.77 -10.75 -3.29
N PRO A 82 1.86 -11.74 -3.40
CA PRO A 82 1.07 -12.25 -2.30
C PRO A 82 1.90 -12.59 -1.05
N ALA A 83 1.26 -12.56 0.14
CA ALA A 83 1.86 -12.92 1.42
C ALA A 83 3.01 -12.01 1.91
N ARG A 84 3.20 -10.85 1.29
CA ARG A 84 4.20 -9.86 1.74
C ARG A 84 3.54 -8.86 2.70
N SER A 85 4.02 -8.78 3.93
CA SER A 85 3.56 -7.80 4.91
C SER A 85 4.04 -6.40 4.50
N TYR A 86 3.10 -5.51 4.13
CA TYR A 86 3.42 -4.10 3.88
C TYR A 86 3.26 -3.31 5.17
N ARG A 87 4.40 -2.92 5.77
CA ARG A 87 4.40 -2.02 6.93
C ARG A 87 4.66 -0.60 6.43
N PRO A 88 3.69 0.34 6.51
CA PRO A 88 3.97 1.74 6.19
C PRO A 88 5.04 2.24 7.18
N MET A 89 6.17 2.68 6.64
CA MET A 89 7.28 3.18 7.45
C MET A 89 6.84 4.49 8.11
N ARG A 90 6.80 4.52 9.45
CA ARG A 90 6.45 5.73 10.21
C ARG A 90 7.46 6.83 9.87
N ALA A 91 6.97 8.03 9.56
CA ALA A 91 7.79 9.22 9.31
C ALA A 91 8.59 9.72 10.54
N SER A 92 8.50 9.05 11.71
CA SER A 92 9.04 9.52 12.99
C SER A 92 10.37 8.90 13.44
N THR A 93 11.13 8.25 12.55
CA THR A 93 12.46 7.68 12.89
C THR A 93 13.61 8.51 12.33
N PHE A 94 13.42 9.82 12.20
CA PHE A 94 14.53 10.77 12.04
C PHE A 94 14.80 11.44 13.39
N ARG A 95 15.53 10.75 14.27
CA ARG A 95 16.33 11.43 15.30
C ARG A 95 17.80 11.19 14.96
N LYS A 96 18.43 12.31 14.60
CA LYS A 96 19.86 12.68 14.55
C LYS A 96 20.86 11.56 14.26
#